data_AF-A0A3Q8UX92-F1
#
_entry.id   AF-A0A3Q8UX92-F1
#
_cell.length_a   1.000
_cell.length_b   1.000
_cell.length_c   1.000
_cell.angle_alpha   90.00
_cell.angle_beta   90.00
_cell.angle_gamma   90.00
#
_symmetry.space_group_name_H-M   'P 1'
#
loop_
_entity.id
_entity.type
_entity.pdbx_description
1 polymer ?
#
loop_
_entity_poly.entity_id
_entity_poly.type
_entity_poly.pdbx_seq_one_letter_code
_entity_poly.pdbx_strand_id
1 'polypeptide(L)' 'MSITYGSDNDSRSGTWSGSFETTLPLDDDALYFHVYAQLQGGGDIYCSVTVEGETDKAHASGDYNICIAQLNSDFLGGWS' A
#
# COMPACT_ATOMS: atom_id res chain seq x y z
N MET A 1 13.52 -3.39 -6.48
CA MET A 1 12.38 -3.15 -5.58
C MET A 1 11.18 -3.87 -6.13
N SER A 2 10.44 -4.57 -5.27
CA SER A 2 9.15 -5.19 -5.62
C SER A 2 8.02 -4.42 -4.95
N ILE A 3 6.92 -4.22 -5.66
CA ILE A 3 5.72 -3.56 -5.16
C ILE A 3 4.55 -4.51 -5.33
N THR A 4 3.80 -4.73 -4.25
CA THR A 4 2.54 -5.47 -4.23
C THR A 4 1.49 -4.55 -3.64
N TYR A 5 0.30 -4.51 -4.22
CA TYR A 5 -0.78 -3.63 -3.76
C TYR A 5 -2.13 -4.23 -4.10
N GLY A 6 -3.17 -3.79 -3.40
CA GLY A 6 -4.55 -4.22 -3.64
C GLY A 6 -5.35 -4.36 -2.36
N SER A 7 -6.47 -5.08 -2.44
CA SER A 7 -7.32 -5.42 -1.30
C SER A 7 -6.99 -6.81 -0.73
N ASP A 8 -7.78 -7.29 0.21
CA ASP A 8 -7.72 -8.67 0.71
C ASP A 8 -8.16 -9.72 -0.33
N ASN A 9 -8.97 -9.29 -1.31
CA ASN A 9 -9.50 -10.14 -2.39
C ASN A 9 -8.86 -9.87 -3.78
N ASP A 10 -8.02 -8.84 -3.92
CA ASP A 10 -7.29 -8.48 -5.14
C ASP A 10 -5.82 -8.17 -4.81
N SER A 11 -4.88 -8.88 -5.43
CA SER A 11 -3.45 -8.66 -5.26
C SER A 11 -2.76 -8.45 -6.59
N ARG A 12 -2.11 -7.29 -6.74
CA ARG A 12 -1.46 -6.84 -7.98
C ARG A 12 0.00 -6.52 -7.75
N SER A 13 0.79 -6.58 -8.81
CA SER A 13 2.20 -6.19 -8.80
C SER A 13 2.40 -4.83 -9.46
N GLY A 14 3.18 -3.97 -8.80
CA GLY A 14 3.60 -2.66 -9.32
C GLY A 14 5.01 -2.72 -9.89
N THR A 15 5.29 -1.83 -10.84
CA THR A 15 6.64 -1.62 -11.38
C THR A 15 7.14 -0.25 -10.94
N TRP A 16 8.35 -0.20 -10.37
CA TRP A 16 8.97 1.04 -9.95
C TRP A 16 9.81 1.66 -11.07
N SER A 17 9.53 2.92 -11.42
CA SER A 17 10.30 3.73 -12.37
C SER A 17 10.65 5.10 -11.79
N GLY A 18 10.95 5.15 -10.48
CA GLY A 18 11.27 6.37 -9.72
C GLY A 18 10.13 6.86 -8.82
N SER A 19 8.89 6.51 -9.17
CA SER A 19 7.70 6.61 -8.32
C SER A 19 6.69 5.53 -8.74
N PHE A 20 5.69 5.28 -7.89
CA PHE A 20 4.57 4.40 -8.19
C PHE A 20 3.31 4.99 -7.57
N GLU A 21 2.29 5.22 -8.39
CA GLU A 21 0.98 5.72 -8.00
C GLU A 21 -0.08 5.02 -8.84
N THR A 22 -1.18 4.63 -8.22
CA THR A 22 -2.29 3.96 -8.89
C THR A 22 -3.58 4.16 -8.10
N THR A 23 -4.72 3.96 -8.77
CA THR A 23 -6.04 4.02 -8.16
C THR A 23 -6.79 2.75 -8.51
N LEU A 24 -7.41 2.15 -7.50
CA LEU A 24 -8.28 1.00 -7.63
C LEU A 24 -9.75 1.43 -7.43
N PRO A 25 -10.71 0.80 -8.09
CA PRO A 25 -12.10 0.89 -7.67
C PRO A 25 -12.22 0.49 -6.20
N LEU A 26 -13.04 1.21 -5.45
CA LEU A 26 -13.39 0.80 -4.09
C LEU A 26 -14.30 -0.42 -4.18
N ASP A 27 -13.95 -1.46 -3.43
CA ASP A 27 -14.76 -2.66 -3.25
C ASP A 27 -15.33 -2.62 -1.82
N ASP A 28 -16.65 -2.52 -1.72
CA ASP A 28 -17.36 -2.40 -0.44
C ASP A 28 -17.25 -3.66 0.42
N ASP A 29 -16.91 -4.81 -0.20
CA ASP A 29 -16.70 -6.08 0.49
C ASP A 29 -15.22 -6.28 0.93
N ALA A 30 -14.33 -5.33 0.61
CA ALA A 30 -12.92 -5.43 0.97
C ALA A 30 -12.69 -5.22 2.48
N LEU A 31 -11.92 -6.11 3.09
CA LEU A 31 -11.55 -6.03 4.52
C LEU A 31 -10.35 -5.12 4.77
N TYR A 32 -9.48 -4.94 3.78
CA TYR A 32 -8.36 -4.00 3.85
C TYR A 32 -7.86 -3.64 2.45
N PHE A 33 -7.17 -2.50 2.34
CA PHE A 33 -6.32 -2.14 1.21
C PHE A 33 -4.89 -1.94 1.68
N HIS A 34 -3.93 -2.42 0.89
CA HIS A 34 -2.51 -2.39 1.25
C HIS A 34 -1.62 -1.96 0.08
N VAL A 35 -0.46 -1.42 0.44
CA VAL A 35 0.72 -1.35 -0.42
C VAL A 35 1.92 -1.87 0.36
N TYR A 36 2.64 -2.80 -0.28
CA TYR A 36 3.89 -3.38 0.18
C TYR A 36 4.97 -3.04 -0.83
N ALA A 37 6.01 -2.34 -0.41
CA ALA A 37 7.17 -2.04 -1.25
C ALA A 37 8.46 -2.46 -0.55
N GLN A 38 9.25 -3.33 -1.19
CA GLN A 38 10.49 -3.85 -0.62
C GLN A 38 11.72 -3.31 -1.35
N LEU A 39 12.60 -2.65 -0.60
CA LEU A 39 13.93 -2.26 -1.05
C LEU A 39 14.79 -3.52 -1.28
N GLN A 40 15.59 -3.49 -2.36
CA GLN A 40 16.39 -4.64 -2.80
C GLN A 40 17.81 -4.16 -3.12
N GLY A 41 18.55 -3.73 -2.09
CA GLY A 41 19.92 -3.24 -2.23
C GLY A 41 20.07 -1.73 -2.08
N GLY A 42 19.18 -1.08 -1.35
CA GLY A 42 19.28 0.34 -0.99
C GLY A 42 18.08 1.16 -1.42
N GLY A 43 17.78 2.21 -0.65
CA GLY A 43 16.79 3.22 -1.00
C GLY A 43 16.23 3.94 0.22
N ASP A 44 15.38 4.91 -0.06
CA ASP A 44 14.60 5.66 0.91
C ASP A 44 13.25 5.94 0.25
N ILE A 45 12.18 5.33 0.78
CA ILE A 45 10.84 5.37 0.18
C ILE A 45 9.78 5.62 1.24
N TYR A 46 8.73 6.32 0.81
CA TYR A 46 7.49 6.49 1.55
C TYR A 46 6.38 5.76 0.79
N CYS A 47 5.47 5.15 1.53
CA CYS A 47 4.28 4.52 0.96
C CYS A 47 3.06 5.01 1.71
N SER A 48 1.95 5.05 1.00
CA SER A 48 0.68 5.43 1.60
C SER A 48 -0.47 4.73 0.90
N VAL A 49 -1.52 4.44 1.67
CA VAL A 49 -2.82 4.01 1.15
C VAL A 49 -3.82 5.06 1.57
N THR A 50 -4.64 5.53 0.64
CA THR A 50 -5.76 6.44 0.93
C THR A 50 -7.06 5.78 0.50
N VAL A 51 -8.01 5.65 1.42
CA VAL A 51 -9.35 5.11 1.16
C VAL A 51 -10.37 6.04 1.79
N GLU A 52 -11.35 6.50 1.00
CA GLU A 52 -12.44 7.40 1.44
C GLU A 52 -11.98 8.65 2.25
N GLY A 53 -10.78 9.15 1.99
CA GLY A 53 -10.20 10.33 2.65
C GLY A 53 -9.33 10.01 3.86
N GLU A 54 -9.37 8.79 4.38
CA GLU A 54 -8.43 8.33 5.40
C GLU A 54 -7.12 7.86 4.75
N THR A 55 -5.99 8.06 5.42
CA THR A 55 -4.67 7.76 4.86
C THR A 55 -3.75 7.14 5.89
N ASP A 56 -3.28 5.92 5.61
CA ASP A 56 -2.15 5.33 6.32
C ASP A 56 -0.84 5.61 5.57
N LYS A 57 0.26 5.77 6.32
CA LYS A 57 1.58 6.11 5.78
C LYS A 57 2.68 5.32 6.45
N ALA A 58 3.64 4.89 5.65
CA ALA A 58 4.83 4.22 6.10
C ALA A 58 6.09 4.76 5.43
N HIS A 59 7.21 4.41 6.03
CA HIS A 59 8.54 4.80 5.58
C HIS A 59 9.49 3.62 5.71
N ALA A 60 10.33 3.41 4.70
CA ALA A 60 11.42 2.46 4.77
C ALA A 60 12.67 3.04 4.11
N SER A 61 13.80 2.93 4.80
CA SER A 61 15.10 3.37 4.31
C SER A 61 16.17 2.33 4.62
N GLY A 62 17.14 2.14 3.74
CA GLY A 62 18.23 1.19 3.88
C GLY A 62 18.21 0.10 2.81
N ASP A 63 18.83 -1.05 3.08
CA ASP A 63 19.12 -2.03 2.03
C ASP A 63 17.94 -2.96 1.70
N TYR A 64 17.52 -3.76 2.68
CA TYR A 64 16.48 -4.78 2.56
C TYR A 64 15.36 -4.50 3.56
N ASN A 65 14.83 -3.28 3.51
CA ASN A 65 13.70 -2.87 4.33
C ASN A 65 12.41 -2.87 3.52
N ILE A 66 11.30 -2.98 4.23
CA ILE A 66 9.97 -3.07 3.67
C ILE A 66 9.16 -1.87 4.16
N CYS A 67 8.51 -1.21 3.22
CA CYS A 67 7.54 -0.17 3.45
C CYS A 67 6.14 -0.78 3.30
N ILE A 68 5.36 -0.77 4.37
CA ILE A 68 4.01 -1.36 4.42
C ILE A 68 3.06 -0.31 4.93
N ALA A 69 2.07 0.08 4.12
CA ALA A 69 0.93 0.87 4.56
C ALA A 69 -0.35 0.08 4.27
N GLN A 70 -1.30 0.11 5.19
CA GLN A 70 -2.55 -0.63 5.11
C GLN A 70 -3.66 0.11 5.86
N LEU A 71 -4.84 0.19 5.24
CA LEU A 71 -6.07 0.61 5.90
C LEU A 71 -7.03 -0.57 5.93
N ASN A 72 -7.72 -0.76 7.05
CA ASN A 72 -8.67 -1.83 7.28
C ASN A 72 -10.09 -1.26 7.28
N SER A 73 -11.04 -2.03 6.78
CA SER A 73 -12.45 -1.68 6.86
C SER A 73 -12.97 -1.99 8.27
N ASP A 74 -13.60 -1.01 8.89
CA ASP A 74 -14.24 -1.15 10.19
C ASP A 74 -15.65 -1.74 10.04
N PHE A 75 -16.21 -2.33 11.11
CA PHE A 75 -17.56 -2.92 11.12
C PHE A 75 -18.71 -1.96 10.75
N LEU A 76 -18.44 -0.65 10.65
CA LEU A 76 -19.40 0.40 10.30
C LEU A 76 -19.15 1.01 8.91
N GLY A 77 -18.23 0.45 8.12
CA GLY A 77 -17.85 0.97 6.81
C GLY A 77 -16.91 2.18 6.85
N GLY A 78 -16.14 2.33 7.94
CA GLY A 78 -15.04 3.30 8.04
C GLY A 78 -13.69 2.65 7.72
N TRP A 79 -12.62 3.44 7.66
CA TRP A 79 -11.27 2.95 7.34
C TRP A 79 -10.25 3.38 8.41
N SER A 80 -9.41 2.45 8.91
CA SER A 80 -8.37 2.74 9.91
C SER A 80 -7.10 1.88 9.86
#